data_AF-A0A497J5X1-F1
#
_entry.id   AF-A0A497J5X1-F1
#
_cell.length_a   1.000
_cell.length_b   1.000
_cell.length_c   1.000
_cell.angle_alpha   90.00
_cell.angle_beta   90.00
_cell.angle_gamma   90.00
#
_symmetry.space_group_name_H-M   'P 1'
#
loop_
_entity.id
_entity.type
_entity.pdbx_description
1 polymer ?
#
loop_
_entity_poly.entity_id
_entity_poly.type
_entity_poly.pdbx_seq_one_letter_code
_entity_poly.pdbx_strand_id
1 'polypeptide(L)'
;MGTEMFEKNGVAILTPEEYRRLKSFVKPKFQRWLDLLLFTGMRYAEALKFMHRKELYQPERRCIFLPHEIDKKAQRAAKERYIYLSYQGMLAVERFFSFLDKYKHEHQKPLKYPSYIGMDYNLRQWSKKLGFEYNVTVKSFRKTWESYLTVSFQDRVALIALSQGHTDLTSLNHYIQIPFTDDEKRQIQELVVGWLQ
;
A
#
# COMPACT_ATOMS: atom_id res chain seq x y z
N MET A 1 -26.11 5.60 4.27
CA MET A 1 -25.38 5.89 3.01
C MET A 1 -24.67 4.62 2.61
N GLY A 2 -25.02 4.06 1.45
CA GLY A 2 -24.40 2.83 0.94
C GLY A 2 -22.92 3.05 0.67
N THR A 3 -22.13 2.01 0.85
CA THR A 3 -20.68 2.04 0.60
C THR A 3 -20.49 1.63 -0.85
N GLU A 4 -20.20 2.56 -1.77
CA GLU A 4 -20.01 2.20 -3.18
C GLU A 4 -18.78 1.28 -3.33
N MET A 5 -18.97 0.12 -3.96
CA MET A 5 -17.89 -0.84 -4.18
C MET A 5 -17.12 -0.50 -5.45
N PHE A 6 -15.87 -0.08 -5.29
CA PHE A 6 -14.90 -0.09 -6.39
C PHE A 6 -14.14 -1.41 -6.40
N GLU A 7 -14.24 -2.19 -7.48
CA GLU A 7 -13.44 -3.41 -7.62
C GLU A 7 -12.67 -3.47 -8.95
N LYS A 8 -11.47 -4.05 -8.90
CA LYS A 8 -10.73 -4.44 -10.10
C LYS A 8 -10.34 -5.90 -10.03
N ASN A 9 -10.92 -6.72 -10.92
CA ASN A 9 -10.72 -8.17 -10.96
C ASN A 9 -11.08 -8.84 -9.62
N GLY A 10 -12.22 -8.46 -9.03
CA GLY A 10 -12.69 -8.98 -7.73
C GLY A 10 -11.85 -8.55 -6.53
N VAL A 11 -11.05 -7.49 -6.66
CA VAL A 11 -10.26 -6.92 -5.55
C VAL A 11 -10.72 -5.50 -5.29
N ALA A 12 -11.17 -5.25 -4.06
CA ALA A 12 -11.66 -3.96 -3.63
C ALA A 12 -10.58 -2.86 -3.69
N ILE A 13 -11.00 -1.66 -4.06
CA ILE A 13 -10.28 -0.40 -4.04
C ILE A 13 -10.96 0.47 -3.00
N LEU A 14 -10.20 0.93 -2.01
CA LEU A 14 -10.74 1.71 -0.91
C LEU A 14 -10.79 3.19 -1.28
N THR A 15 -11.81 3.89 -0.81
CA THR A 15 -11.84 5.34 -0.73
C THR A 15 -11.01 5.80 0.48
N PRO A 16 -10.63 7.10 0.57
CA PRO A 16 -9.88 7.59 1.71
C PRO A 16 -10.62 7.39 3.05
N GLU A 17 -11.95 7.55 3.05
CA GLU A 17 -12.79 7.33 4.23
C GLU A 17 -12.80 5.84 4.64
N GLU A 18 -13.00 4.93 3.69
CA GLU A 18 -13.00 3.49 3.99
C GLU A 18 -11.65 3.02 4.53
N TYR A 19 -10.55 3.52 3.96
CA TYR A 19 -9.22 3.26 4.49
C TYR A 19 -9.07 3.80 5.92
N ARG A 20 -9.51 5.04 6.18
CA ARG A 20 -9.47 5.64 7.53
C ARG A 20 -10.29 4.82 8.54
N ARG A 21 -11.50 4.36 8.17
CA ARG A 21 -12.34 3.49 8.99
C ARG A 21 -11.69 2.14 9.28
N LEU A 22 -11.09 1.50 8.27
CA LEU A 22 -10.39 0.24 8.45
C LEU A 22 -9.17 0.39 9.36
N LYS A 23 -8.38 1.45 9.16
CA LYS A 23 -7.22 1.77 9.99
C LYS A 23 -7.63 2.04 11.44
N SER A 24 -8.64 2.86 11.69
CA SER A 24 -9.06 3.18 13.07
C SER A 24 -9.60 1.96 13.83
N PHE A 25 -10.17 0.99 13.13
CA PHE A 25 -10.74 -0.23 13.72
C PHE A 25 -9.68 -1.23 14.23
N VAL A 26 -8.50 -1.28 13.63
CA VAL A 26 -7.49 -2.31 13.94
C VAL A 26 -6.52 -1.89 15.04
N LYS A 27 -5.88 -2.87 15.69
CA LYS A 27 -4.88 -2.61 16.75
C LYS A 27 -3.70 -1.78 16.23
N PRO A 28 -3.01 -0.98 17.07
CA PRO A 28 -1.94 -0.07 16.64
C PRO A 28 -0.81 -0.68 15.79
N LYS A 29 -0.45 -1.95 16.04
CA LYS A 29 0.54 -2.67 15.23
C LYS A 29 0.08 -2.90 13.79
N PHE A 30 -1.22 -3.12 13.59
CA PHE A 30 -1.81 -3.32 12.27
C PHE A 30 -2.02 -1.98 11.58
N GLN A 31 -2.36 -0.91 12.30
CA GLN A 31 -2.49 0.43 11.70
C GLN A 31 -1.23 0.84 10.92
N ARG A 32 -0.05 0.72 11.56
CA ARG A 32 1.25 1.03 10.93
C ARG A 32 1.57 0.09 9.76
N TRP A 33 1.13 -1.16 9.86
CA TRP A 33 1.31 -2.13 8.79
C TRP A 33 0.41 -1.82 7.58
N LEU A 34 -0.84 -1.42 7.82
CA LEU A 34 -1.75 -0.98 6.76
C LEU A 34 -1.24 0.29 6.09
N ASP A 35 -0.72 1.26 6.86
CA ASP A 35 -0.06 2.46 6.33
C ASP A 35 1.12 2.08 5.43
N LEU A 36 2.00 1.17 5.90
CA LEU A 36 3.12 0.69 5.10
C LEU A 36 2.65 0.05 3.80
N LEU A 37 1.63 -0.82 3.83
CA LEU A 37 1.11 -1.49 2.63
C LEU A 37 0.49 -0.50 1.65
N LEU A 38 -0.32 0.46 2.14
CA LEU A 38 -0.98 1.43 1.29
C LEU A 38 0.05 2.36 0.65
N PHE A 39 0.81 3.10 1.45
CA PHE A 39 1.59 4.23 0.93
C PHE A 39 2.90 3.82 0.22
N THR A 40 3.24 2.53 0.22
CA THR A 40 4.34 1.99 -0.60
C THR A 40 3.84 1.22 -1.83
N GLY A 41 2.60 0.71 -1.81
CA GLY A 41 2.09 -0.21 -2.82
C GLY A 41 2.88 -1.52 -2.95
N MET A 42 3.69 -1.86 -1.95
CA MET A 42 4.41 -3.14 -1.92
C MET A 42 3.44 -4.31 -1.92
N ARG A 43 3.85 -5.40 -2.58
CA ARG A 43 3.19 -6.69 -2.38
C ARG A 43 3.44 -7.14 -0.95
N TYR A 44 2.48 -7.86 -0.37
CA TYR A 44 2.59 -8.33 1.01
C TYR A 44 3.89 -9.10 1.30
N ALA A 45 4.33 -9.95 0.37
CA ALA A 45 5.58 -10.69 0.50
C ALA A 45 6.83 -9.80 0.45
N GLU A 46 6.78 -8.68 -0.29
CA GLU A 46 7.86 -7.69 -0.34
C GLU A 46 7.91 -6.93 0.99
N ALA A 47 6.76 -6.48 1.51
CA ALA A 47 6.66 -5.81 2.81
C ALA A 47 7.16 -6.68 3.98
N LEU A 48 6.83 -7.98 3.98
CA LEU A 48 7.35 -8.95 4.97
C LEU A 48 8.86 -9.12 4.93
N LYS A 49 9.51 -8.93 3.78
CA LYS A 49 10.98 -8.95 3.69
C LYS A 49 11.57 -7.60 4.06
N PHE A 50 10.94 -6.51 3.59
CA PHE A 50 11.36 -5.14 3.83
C PHE A 50 11.38 -4.79 5.31
N MET A 51 10.47 -5.32 6.13
CA MET A 51 10.49 -5.09 7.58
C MET A 51 11.77 -5.56 8.29
N HIS A 52 12.60 -6.37 7.63
CA HIS A 52 13.90 -6.81 8.11
C HIS A 52 15.07 -6.11 7.41
N ARG A 53 14.80 -5.14 6.52
CA ARG A 53 15.76 -4.51 5.62
C ARG A 53 15.57 -2.98 5.54
N LYS A 54 15.72 -2.31 6.68
CA LYS A 54 15.58 -0.84 6.79
C LYS A 54 16.57 -0.09 5.89
N GLU A 55 17.71 -0.69 5.59
CA GLU A 55 18.76 -0.15 4.71
C GLU A 55 18.29 0.11 3.28
N LEU A 56 17.18 -0.49 2.85
CA LEU A 56 16.59 -0.25 1.53
C LEU A 56 15.81 1.06 1.43
N TYR A 57 15.46 1.65 2.57
CA TYR A 57 14.82 2.94 2.64
C TYR A 57 15.85 4.06 2.50
N GLN A 58 15.64 4.93 1.50
CA GLN A 58 16.52 6.04 1.16
C GLN A 58 15.77 7.36 1.40
N PRO A 59 15.76 7.88 2.64
CA PRO A 59 14.95 9.04 3.00
C PRO A 59 15.31 10.29 2.19
N GLU A 60 16.60 10.53 1.97
CA GLU A 60 17.12 11.66 1.17
C GLU A 60 16.60 11.67 -0.27
N ARG A 61 16.26 10.49 -0.81
CA ARG A 61 15.72 10.32 -2.17
C ARG A 61 14.22 10.04 -2.20
N ARG A 62 13.56 10.06 -1.03
CA ARG A 62 12.15 9.71 -0.85
C ARG A 62 11.75 8.42 -1.55
N CYS A 63 12.58 7.40 -1.44
CA CYS A 63 12.31 6.13 -2.12
C CYS A 63 12.73 4.90 -1.30
N ILE A 64 12.23 3.76 -1.74
CA ILE A 64 12.69 2.44 -1.30
C ILE A 64 13.25 1.73 -2.53
N PHE A 65 14.49 1.26 -2.43
CA PHE A 65 15.09 0.41 -3.45
C PHE A 65 14.71 -1.04 -3.18
N LEU A 66 14.01 -1.69 -4.12
CA LEU A 66 13.68 -3.10 -4.04
C LEU A 66 14.56 -3.90 -5.01
N PRO A 67 15.58 -4.62 -4.49
CA PRO A 67 16.41 -5.50 -5.30
C PRO A 67 15.64 -6.77 -5.71
N HIS A 68 16.12 -7.43 -6.76
CA HIS A 68 15.49 -8.61 -7.34
C HIS A 68 15.23 -9.74 -6.32
N GLU A 69 16.10 -9.92 -5.32
CA GLU A 69 15.99 -10.95 -4.28
C GLU A 69 14.69 -10.89 -3.46
N ILE A 70 14.10 -9.70 -3.38
CA ILE A 70 12.86 -9.45 -2.64
C ILE A 70 11.63 -9.86 -3.46
N ASP A 71 11.70 -9.80 -4.79
CA ASP A 71 10.62 -10.19 -5.71
C ASP A 71 10.88 -11.57 -6.32
N LYS A 72 10.53 -12.66 -5.61
CA LYS A 72 10.82 -14.05 -6.03
C LYS A 72 9.96 -14.56 -7.19
N LYS A 73 9.16 -13.74 -7.87
CA LYS A 73 8.43 -14.18 -9.07
C LYS A 73 9.38 -14.21 -10.26
N ALA A 74 10.07 -15.34 -10.41
CA ALA A 74 11.10 -15.68 -11.39
C ALA A 74 10.76 -15.46 -12.89
N GLN A 75 9.60 -14.92 -13.23
CA GLN A 75 9.14 -14.69 -14.62
C GLN A 75 8.82 -13.23 -14.95
N ARG A 76 8.92 -12.27 -14.02
CA ARG A 76 8.69 -10.86 -14.33
C ARG A 76 10.02 -10.17 -14.61
N ALA A 77 10.19 -9.70 -15.85
CA ALA A 77 11.38 -9.00 -16.35
C ALA A 77 11.65 -7.61 -15.71
N ALA A 78 11.08 -7.29 -14.55
CA ALA A 78 11.38 -6.07 -13.80
C ALA A 78 12.53 -6.34 -12.81
N LYS A 79 13.75 -6.22 -13.34
CA LYS A 79 15.03 -6.25 -12.65
C LYS A 79 15.14 -5.03 -11.73
N GLU A 80 14.85 -5.20 -10.45
CA GLU A 80 14.98 -4.13 -9.43
C GLU A 80 14.06 -2.92 -9.69
N ARG A 81 13.65 -2.22 -8.63
CA ARG A 81 12.85 -1.01 -8.82
C ARG A 81 12.95 -0.05 -7.65
N TYR A 82 12.63 1.21 -7.94
CA TYR A 82 12.44 2.24 -6.93
C TYR A 82 10.95 2.45 -6.66
N ILE A 83 10.55 2.29 -5.40
CA ILE A 83 9.25 2.76 -4.92
C ILE A 83 9.42 4.21 -4.50
N TYR A 84 8.84 5.13 -5.26
CA TYR A 84 8.80 6.55 -4.87
C TYR A 84 7.71 6.75 -3.83
N LEU A 85 8.00 7.57 -2.81
CA LEU A 85 7.13 7.80 -1.67
C LEU A 85 6.55 9.21 -1.72
N SER A 86 5.27 9.33 -1.37
CA SER A 86 4.69 10.60 -0.96
C SER A 86 5.20 11.00 0.44
N TYR A 87 4.87 12.20 0.92
CA TYR A 87 5.15 12.56 2.32
C TYR A 87 4.48 11.60 3.31
N GLN A 88 3.26 11.12 3.00
CA GLN A 88 2.61 10.08 3.80
C GLN A 88 3.35 8.74 3.73
N GLY A 89 3.91 8.38 2.57
CA GLY A 89 4.75 7.20 2.40
C GLY A 89 6.02 7.25 3.27
N MET A 90 6.69 8.39 3.29
CA MET A 90 7.85 8.63 4.16
C MET A 90 7.46 8.45 5.64
N LEU A 91 6.42 9.14 6.09
CA LEU A 91 5.92 9.05 7.45
C LEU A 91 5.50 7.62 7.83
N ALA A 92 4.88 6.89 6.91
CA ALA A 92 4.46 5.51 7.13
C ALA A 92 5.67 4.60 7.38
N VAL A 93 6.73 4.73 6.57
CA VAL A 93 7.96 3.95 6.70
C VAL A 93 8.68 4.28 8.00
N GLU A 94 8.87 5.56 8.29
CA GLU A 94 9.56 6.04 9.50
C GLU A 94 8.84 5.59 10.79
N ARG A 95 7.51 5.78 10.85
CA ARG A 95 6.69 5.34 11.99
C ARG A 95 6.68 3.83 12.15
N PHE A 96 6.72 3.09 11.05
CA PHE A 96 6.77 1.64 11.07
C PHE A 96 8.09 1.14 11.66
N PHE A 97 9.23 1.62 11.17
CA PHE A 97 10.53 1.19 11.71
C PHE A 97 10.76 1.68 13.14
N SER A 98 10.37 2.92 13.47
CA SER A 98 10.45 3.41 14.85
C SER A 98 9.68 2.52 15.82
N PHE A 99 8.52 2.00 15.39
CA PHE A 99 7.74 1.05 16.16
C PHE A 99 8.39 -0.33 16.26
N LEU A 100 8.99 -0.84 15.17
CA LEU A 100 9.73 -2.11 15.21
C LEU A 100 10.93 -2.06 16.14
N ASP A 101 11.71 -0.97 16.07
CA ASP A 101 12.90 -0.75 16.89
C ASP A 101 12.49 -0.71 18.38
N LYS A 102 11.44 0.05 18.72
CA LYS A 102 10.86 0.10 20.06
C LYS A 102 10.37 -1.28 20.54
N TYR A 103 9.61 -2.00 19.71
CA TYR A 103 9.08 -3.32 20.06
C TYR A 103 10.20 -4.34 20.32
N LYS A 104 11.24 -4.34 19.47
CA LYS A 104 12.40 -5.23 19.61
C LYS A 104 13.13 -4.95 20.93
N HIS A 105 13.31 -3.67 21.27
CA HIS A 105 13.93 -3.27 22.53
C HIS A 105 13.11 -3.72 23.74
N GLU A 106 11.79 -3.49 23.74
CA GLU A 106 10.91 -3.82 24.87
C GLU A 106 10.71 -5.33 25.09
N HIS A 107 10.64 -6.11 24.01
CA HIS A 107 10.28 -7.53 24.09
C HIS A 107 11.43 -8.49 23.81
N GLN A 108 12.62 -7.98 23.48
CA GLN A 108 13.84 -8.75 23.17
C GLN A 108 13.63 -9.81 22.06
N LYS A 109 12.65 -9.59 21.19
CA LYS A 109 12.31 -10.49 20.07
C LYS A 109 11.72 -9.71 18.89
N PRO A 110 11.88 -10.19 17.65
CA PRO A 110 11.31 -9.53 16.50
C PRO A 110 9.77 -9.60 16.52
N LEU A 111 9.13 -8.51 16.13
CA LEU A 111 7.69 -8.49 15.89
C LEU A 111 7.36 -9.41 14.70
N LYS A 112 6.30 -10.21 14.84
CA LYS A 112 5.80 -11.06 13.75
C LYS A 112 4.45 -10.55 13.26
N TYR A 113 4.31 -10.48 11.94
CA TYR A 113 3.03 -10.27 11.26
C TYR A 113 2.46 -11.60 10.76
N PRO A 114 1.13 -11.70 10.54
CA PRO A 114 0.51 -12.91 10.02
C PRO A 114 1.09 -13.34 8.66
N SER A 115 0.91 -14.60 8.29
CA SER A 115 1.13 -15.05 6.91
C SER A 115 0.17 -14.32 5.95
N TYR A 116 0.42 -14.42 4.64
CA TYR A 116 -0.50 -13.87 3.62
C TYR A 116 -1.95 -14.33 3.88
N ILE A 117 -2.15 -15.63 4.08
CA ILE A 117 -3.48 -16.23 4.33
C ILE A 117 -4.07 -15.70 5.64
N GLY A 118 -3.26 -15.62 6.70
CA GLY A 118 -3.72 -15.11 7.99
C GLY A 118 -4.10 -13.63 7.94
N MET A 119 -3.38 -12.82 7.16
CA MET A 119 -3.71 -11.41 6.99
C MET A 119 -4.97 -11.23 6.12
N ASP A 120 -5.10 -11.98 5.02
CA ASP A 120 -6.32 -11.96 4.20
C ASP A 120 -7.55 -12.38 5.02
N TYR A 121 -7.43 -13.41 5.85
CA TYR A 121 -8.50 -13.81 6.77
C TYR A 121 -8.88 -12.66 7.70
N ASN A 122 -7.90 -12.04 8.37
CA ASN A 122 -8.15 -10.93 9.28
C ASN A 122 -8.84 -9.75 8.58
N LEU A 123 -8.35 -9.33 7.41
CA LEU A 123 -8.92 -8.22 6.65
C LEU A 123 -10.37 -8.46 6.26
N ARG A 124 -10.73 -9.68 5.83
CA ARG A 124 -12.13 -10.07 5.56
C ARG A 124 -13.01 -9.99 6.80
N GLN A 125 -12.50 -10.43 7.95
CA GLN A 125 -13.24 -10.33 9.21
C GLN A 125 -13.43 -8.88 9.65
N TRP A 126 -12.41 -8.03 9.46
CA TRP A 126 -12.49 -6.61 9.81
C TRP A 126 -13.42 -5.84 8.87
N SER A 127 -13.35 -6.09 7.55
CA SER A 127 -14.25 -5.45 6.59
C SER A 127 -15.71 -5.82 6.84
N LYS A 128 -16.00 -7.09 7.12
CA LYS A 128 -17.34 -7.55 7.52
C LYS A 128 -17.85 -6.84 8.79
N LYS A 129 -17.00 -6.70 9.81
CA LYS A 129 -17.35 -6.00 11.07
C LYS A 129 -17.59 -4.51 10.89
N LEU A 130 -16.93 -3.89 9.90
CA LEU A 130 -17.13 -2.48 9.53
C LEU A 130 -18.36 -2.28 8.62
N GLY A 131 -19.05 -3.35 8.24
CA GLY A 131 -20.21 -3.29 7.37
C GLY A 131 -19.86 -2.98 5.91
N PHE A 132 -18.63 -3.29 5.47
CA PHE A 132 -18.29 -3.16 4.06
C PHE A 132 -19.02 -4.26 3.28
N GLU A 133 -19.57 -3.91 2.11
CA GLU A 133 -20.30 -4.84 1.24
C GLU A 133 -19.35 -5.83 0.53
N TYR A 134 -18.04 -5.62 0.66
CA TYR A 134 -17.01 -6.38 -0.01
C TYR A 134 -15.87 -6.80 0.91
N ASN A 135 -15.07 -7.74 0.43
CA ASN A 135 -13.95 -8.29 1.15
C ASN A 135 -12.66 -7.51 0.85
N VAL A 136 -12.08 -6.91 1.89
CA VAL A 136 -10.73 -6.33 1.79
C VAL A 136 -9.69 -7.44 1.88
N THR A 137 -8.68 -7.39 1.03
CA THR A 137 -7.55 -8.33 1.02
C THR A 137 -6.24 -7.55 1.02
N VAL A 138 -5.10 -8.23 1.23
CA VAL A 138 -3.80 -7.55 1.17
C VAL A 138 -3.53 -6.93 -0.21
N LYS A 139 -4.15 -7.48 -1.28
CA LYS A 139 -4.06 -6.93 -2.63
C LYS A 139 -4.79 -5.59 -2.77
N SER A 140 -5.82 -5.34 -1.96
CA SER A 140 -6.62 -4.12 -2.00
C SER A 140 -5.78 -2.88 -1.76
N PHE A 141 -4.83 -2.91 -0.81
CA PHE A 141 -3.97 -1.76 -0.49
C PHE A 141 -3.14 -1.31 -1.68
N ARG A 142 -2.49 -2.25 -2.36
CA ARG A 142 -1.70 -1.94 -3.54
C ARG A 142 -2.55 -1.39 -4.68
N LYS A 143 -3.71 -2.00 -4.96
CA LYS A 143 -4.61 -1.50 -6.01
C LYS A 143 -5.20 -0.14 -5.67
N THR A 144 -5.47 0.10 -4.39
CA THR A 144 -5.90 1.40 -3.89
C THR A 144 -4.82 2.44 -4.15
N TRP A 145 -3.56 2.14 -3.81
CA TRP A 145 -2.46 3.05 -4.07
C TRP A 145 -2.20 3.30 -5.56
N GLU A 146 -2.24 2.25 -6.39
CA GLU A 146 -2.19 2.36 -7.85
C GLU A 146 -3.31 3.29 -8.36
N SER A 147 -4.53 3.14 -7.84
CA SER A 147 -5.67 3.99 -8.17
C SER A 147 -5.45 5.45 -7.77
N TYR A 148 -5.00 5.69 -6.54
CA TYR A 148 -4.75 7.04 -6.02
C TYR A 148 -3.68 7.78 -6.82
N LEU A 149 -2.59 7.09 -7.16
CA LEU A 149 -1.54 7.67 -7.99
C LEU A 149 -2.02 7.93 -9.42
N THR A 150 -2.74 6.99 -10.03
CA THR A 150 -3.18 7.13 -11.44
C THR A 150 -4.22 8.22 -11.62
N VAL A 151 -5.18 8.37 -10.69
CA VAL A 151 -6.15 9.48 -10.75
C VAL A 151 -5.48 10.83 -10.52
N SER A 152 -4.40 10.88 -9.74
CA SER A 152 -3.71 12.12 -9.38
C SER A 152 -2.64 12.55 -10.38
N PHE A 153 -1.99 11.59 -11.04
CA PHE A 153 -0.85 11.81 -11.95
C PHE A 153 -1.05 11.02 -13.25
N GLN A 154 -2.11 11.38 -13.99
CA GLN A 154 -2.49 10.69 -15.23
C GLN A 154 -1.41 10.74 -16.31
N ASP A 155 -0.55 11.76 -16.29
CA ASP A 155 0.60 11.94 -17.18
C ASP A 155 1.86 11.14 -16.73
N ARG A 156 1.79 10.43 -15.60
CA ARG A 156 2.90 9.66 -15.01
C ARG A 156 2.63 8.16 -14.90
N VAL A 157 1.61 7.64 -15.58
CA VAL A 157 1.20 6.22 -15.52
C VAL A 157 2.35 5.25 -15.78
N ALA A 158 3.25 5.54 -16.72
CA ALA A 158 4.43 4.71 -16.97
C ALA A 158 5.37 4.60 -15.77
N LEU A 159 5.59 5.71 -15.06
CA LEU A 159 6.42 5.74 -13.87
C LEU A 159 5.74 5.06 -12.68
N ILE A 160 4.42 5.22 -12.55
CA ILE A 160 3.60 4.45 -11.59
C ILE A 160 3.77 2.95 -11.86
N ALA A 161 3.67 2.51 -13.13
CA ALA A 161 3.83 1.12 -13.52
C ALA A 161 5.19 0.56 -13.10
N LEU A 162 6.27 1.28 -13.42
CA LEU A 162 7.63 0.88 -13.05
C LEU A 162 7.81 0.83 -11.53
N SER A 163 7.34 1.85 -10.81
CA SER A 163 7.46 1.93 -9.36
C SER A 163 6.71 0.80 -8.64
N GLN A 164 5.55 0.44 -9.17
CA GLN A 164 4.75 -0.66 -8.65
C GLN A 164 5.28 -2.02 -9.17
N GLY A 165 6.08 -2.09 -10.23
CA GLY A 165 6.58 -3.34 -10.81
C GLY A 165 5.53 -4.06 -11.65
N HIS A 166 4.79 -3.30 -12.46
CA HIS A 166 3.96 -3.80 -13.55
C HIS A 166 4.78 -3.96 -14.83
N THR A 167 4.48 -5.00 -15.60
CA THR A 167 5.13 -5.29 -16.89
C THR A 167 4.35 -4.74 -18.08
N ASP A 168 3.07 -4.39 -17.89
CA ASP A 168 2.17 -3.89 -18.93
C ASP A 168 1.45 -2.62 -18.45
N LEU A 169 1.62 -1.53 -19.20
CA LEU A 169 0.99 -0.23 -18.97
C LEU A 169 -0.55 -0.31 -19.04
N THR A 170 -1.08 -1.21 -19.87
CA THR A 170 -2.52 -1.40 -20.09
C THR A 170 -3.25 -1.74 -18.79
N SER A 171 -2.57 -2.42 -17.86
CA SER A 171 -3.12 -2.78 -16.56
C SER A 171 -3.49 -1.57 -15.69
N LEU A 172 -2.83 -0.42 -15.88
CA LEU A 172 -3.06 0.78 -15.09
C LEU A 172 -4.11 1.73 -15.68
N ASN A 173 -4.29 1.75 -17.01
CA ASN A 173 -5.25 2.64 -17.66
C ASN A 173 -6.71 2.41 -17.19
N HIS A 174 -7.01 1.23 -16.66
CA HIS A 174 -8.31 0.94 -16.08
C HIS A 174 -8.58 1.64 -14.75
N TYR A 175 -7.55 2.05 -14.00
CA TYR A 175 -7.75 2.76 -12.73
C TYR A 175 -8.11 4.23 -12.93
N ILE A 176 -7.79 4.80 -14.10
CA ILE A 176 -8.14 6.19 -14.48
C ILE A 176 -9.67 6.39 -14.50
N GLN A 177 -10.42 5.32 -14.75
CA GLN A 177 -11.88 5.37 -14.93
C GLN A 177 -12.67 5.16 -13.62
N ILE A 178 -12.00 5.09 -12.46
CA ILE A 178 -12.71 4.93 -11.19
C ILE A 178 -13.41 6.25 -10.85
N PRO A 179 -14.75 6.24 -10.67
CA PRO A 179 -15.53 7.47 -10.54
C PRO A 179 -15.50 7.98 -9.09
N PHE A 180 -14.31 8.27 -8.56
CA PHE A 180 -14.18 8.98 -7.29
C PHE A 180 -14.91 10.33 -7.38
N THR A 181 -15.62 10.67 -6.30
CA THR A 181 -16.22 11.99 -6.11
C THR A 181 -15.14 13.07 -6.03
N ASP A 182 -15.51 14.33 -6.24
CA ASP A 182 -14.56 15.44 -6.16
C ASP A 182 -13.98 15.62 -4.75
N ASP A 183 -14.74 15.26 -3.72
CA ASP A 183 -14.27 15.25 -2.34
C ASP A 183 -13.22 14.16 -2.10
N GLU A 184 -13.46 12.94 -2.59
CA GLU A 184 -12.50 11.85 -2.51
C GLU A 184 -11.23 12.17 -3.29
N LYS A 185 -11.34 12.75 -4.49
CA LYS A 185 -10.17 13.19 -5.26
C LYS A 185 -9.34 14.20 -4.49
N ARG A 186 -9.97 15.15 -3.79
CA ARG A 186 -9.26 16.14 -2.95
C ARG A 186 -8.50 15.44 -1.82
N GLN A 187 -9.15 14.52 -1.10
CA GLN A 187 -8.51 13.73 -0.04
C GLN A 187 -7.38 12.85 -0.58
N ILE A 188 -7.54 12.25 -1.77
CA ILE A 188 -6.49 11.48 -2.44
C ILE A 188 -5.27 12.36 -2.73
N GLN A 189 -5.48 13.57 -3.26
CA GLN A 189 -4.39 14.52 -3.55
C GLN A 189 -3.56 14.84 -2.31
N GLU A 190 -4.21 15.04 -1.16
CA GLU A 190 -3.53 15.23 0.12
C GLU A 190 -2.68 14.01 0.55
N LEU A 191 -3.12 12.79 0.22
CA LEU A 191 -2.39 11.57 0.54
C LEU A 191 -1.18 11.32 -0.37
N VAL A 192 -1.28 11.71 -1.64
CA VAL A 192 -0.22 11.49 -2.64
C VAL A 192 0.77 12.64 -2.75
N VAL A 193 0.53 13.77 -2.08
CA VAL A 193 1.40 14.95 -2.13
C VAL A 193 2.86 14.62 -1.79
N GLY A 194 3.78 15.20 -2.56
CA GLY A 194 5.22 14.93 -2.45
C GLY A 194 5.71 13.71 -3.24
N TRP A 195 4.82 12.93 -3.86
CA TRP A 195 5.20 11.85 -4.76
C TRP A 195 5.83 12.41 -6.04
N LEU A 196 7.11 12.06 -6.30
CA LEU A 196 7.94 12.57 -7.41
C LEU A 196 8.24 14.08 -7.41
N GLN A 197 8.02 14.76 -6.29
CA GLN A 197 8.53 16.12 -6.10
C GLN A 197 9.96 16.09 -5.58
#